data_AF-L1I8B5-F1
#
_entry.id   AF-L1I8B5-F1
#
_cell.length_a   1.000
_cell.length_b   1.000
_cell.length_c   1.000
_cell.angle_alpha   90.00
_cell.angle_beta   90.00
_cell.angle_gamma   90.00
#
_symmetry.space_group_name_H-M   'P 1'
#
loop_
_entity.id
_entity.type
_entity.pdbx_description
1 polymer ?
#
loop_
_entity_poly.entity_id
_entity_poly.type
_entity_poly.pdbx_seq_one_letter_code
_entity_poly.pdbx_strand_id
1 'polypeptide(L)'
;MLGGSFQSRLRERPEFATFFVFVILLAVIGFVGYYSIAFQLQEVEESMSSHPCVFEHHSKSTGNVYDWDLSQLQNSNEKCTTRHCRDYSLTRGDEVFFFNICRNTMNLPDECIALYKDPSKIPRGIGYQTADGVCYKMGDASRARWSLLDPRRPSRGV
;
A
#
# COMPACT_ATOMS: atom_id res chain seq x y z
N MET A 1 48.36 15.30 -30.44
CA MET A 1 47.99 16.72 -30.29
C MET A 1 46.71 16.96 -31.07
N LEU A 2 45.55 17.04 -30.39
CA LEU A 2 44.28 17.59 -30.88
C LEU A 2 43.36 17.66 -29.64
N GLY A 3 43.66 18.59 -28.74
CA GLY A 3 42.93 18.78 -27.49
C GLY A 3 42.89 20.27 -27.21
N GLY A 4 41.94 20.97 -27.84
CA GLY A 4 41.85 22.42 -27.71
C GLY A 4 41.01 23.06 -28.80
N SER A 5 39.68 22.90 -28.74
CA SER A 5 38.79 23.88 -29.38
C SER A 5 37.35 23.89 -28.86
N PHE A 6 37.00 23.06 -27.86
CA PHE A 6 35.63 23.05 -27.33
C PHE A 6 35.41 24.12 -26.24
N GLN A 7 36.46 24.49 -25.47
CA GLN A 7 36.33 25.46 -24.39
C GLN A 7 36.30 26.93 -24.84
N SER A 8 36.82 27.27 -26.02
CA SER A 8 36.89 28.68 -26.47
C SER A 8 35.64 29.18 -27.21
N ARG A 9 34.74 28.29 -27.65
CA ARG A 9 33.51 28.67 -28.38
C ARG A 9 32.25 28.88 -27.53
N LEU A 10 32.31 28.60 -26.23
CA LEU A 10 31.21 28.89 -25.30
C LEU A 10 31.22 30.32 -24.75
N ARG A 11 32.24 31.14 -25.07
CA ARG A 11 32.39 32.50 -24.53
C ARG A 11 31.68 33.59 -25.35
N GLU A 12 31.19 33.29 -26.56
CA GLU A 12 30.66 34.31 -27.49
C GLU A 12 29.14 34.25 -27.70
N ARG A 13 28.43 33.36 -27.00
CA ARG A 13 27.02 33.07 -27.29
C ARG A 13 26.22 32.86 -26.00
N PRO A 14 25.92 33.93 -25.23
CA PRO A 14 25.17 33.84 -23.97
C PRO A 14 23.79 33.16 -24.13
N GLU A 15 23.25 33.13 -25.34
CA GLU A 15 22.03 32.40 -25.69
C GLU A 15 22.10 30.89 -25.42
N PHE A 16 23.26 30.24 -25.56
CA PHE A 16 23.39 28.81 -25.27
C PHE A 16 23.38 28.54 -23.77
N ALA A 17 24.01 29.41 -22.97
CA ALA A 17 23.98 29.28 -21.51
C ALA A 17 22.54 29.40 -20.98
N THR A 18 21.77 30.37 -21.48
CA THR A 18 20.36 30.54 -21.13
C THR A 18 19.51 29.35 -21.56
N PHE A 19 19.76 28.79 -22.75
CA PHE A 19 19.07 27.59 -23.23
C PHE A 19 19.34 26.37 -22.32
N PHE A 20 20.60 26.14 -21.93
CA PHE A 20 20.95 25.03 -21.02
C PHE A 20 20.31 25.20 -19.65
N VAL A 21 20.29 26.42 -19.08
CA VAL A 21 19.62 26.70 -17.81
C VAL A 21 18.12 26.41 -17.92
N PHE A 22 17.48 26.82 -19.01
CA PHE A 22 16.04 26.57 -19.22
C PHE A 22 15.72 25.08 -19.34
N VAL A 23 16.55 24.32 -20.07
CA VAL A 23 16.41 22.85 -20.20
C VAL A 23 16.56 22.16 -18.84
N ILE A 24 17.56 22.56 -18.04
CA ILE A 24 17.74 22.04 -16.68
C ILE A 24 16.55 22.39 -15.80
N LEU A 25 16.05 23.64 -15.87
CA LEU A 25 14.91 24.09 -15.08
C LEU A 25 13.65 23.27 -15.42
N LEU A 26 13.38 23.04 -16.71
CA LEU A 26 12.25 22.20 -17.15
C LEU A 26 12.39 20.75 -16.68
N ALA A 27 13.60 20.19 -16.73
CA ALA A 27 13.86 18.84 -16.23
C ALA A 27 13.61 18.74 -14.71
N VAL A 28 14.05 19.74 -13.94
CA VAL A 28 13.82 19.80 -12.49
C VAL A 28 12.33 19.96 -12.17
N ILE A 29 11.62 20.86 -12.86
CA ILE A 29 10.17 21.04 -12.67
C ILE A 29 9.41 19.76 -13.03
N GLY A 30 9.76 19.12 -14.15
CA GLY A 30 9.16 17.86 -14.58
C GLY A 30 9.43 16.72 -13.58
N PHE A 31 10.65 16.66 -13.03
CA PHE A 31 11.02 15.69 -12.00
C PHE A 31 10.24 15.92 -10.70
N VAL A 32 10.21 17.15 -10.17
CA VAL A 32 9.46 17.48 -8.94
C VAL A 32 7.95 17.23 -9.11
N GLY A 33 7.40 17.58 -10.28
CA GLY A 33 5.99 17.32 -10.62
C GLY A 33 5.68 15.82 -10.67
N TYR A 34 6.54 15.03 -11.32
CA TYR A 34 6.40 13.58 -11.37
C TYR A 34 6.40 12.94 -9.99
N TYR A 35 7.35 13.30 -9.12
CA TYR A 35 7.42 12.74 -7.76
C TYR A 35 6.23 13.15 -6.90
N SER A 36 5.75 14.39 -7.02
CA SER A 36 4.55 14.85 -6.30
C SER A 36 3.31 14.05 -6.73
N ILE A 37 3.14 13.80 -8.03
CA ILE A 37 2.02 13.01 -8.56
C ILE A 37 2.14 11.53 -8.18
N ALA A 38 3.33 10.95 -8.29
CA ALA A 38 3.58 9.56 -7.92
C ALA A 38 3.33 9.31 -6.42
N PHE A 39 3.74 10.24 -5.56
CA PHE A 39 3.51 10.18 -4.12
C PHE A 39 2.01 10.25 -3.78
N GLN A 40 1.26 11.18 -4.39
CA GLN A 40 -0.19 11.27 -4.21
C GLN A 40 -0.91 9.99 -4.69
N LEU A 41 -0.46 9.38 -5.79
CA LEU A 41 -1.02 8.10 -6.26
C LEU A 41 -0.75 6.96 -5.26
N GLN A 42 0.42 6.93 -4.63
CA GLN A 42 0.75 5.95 -3.61
C GLN A 42 -0.12 6.12 -2.35
N GLU A 43 -0.37 7.35 -1.89
CA GLU A 43 -1.29 7.64 -0.77
C GLU A 43 -2.73 7.22 -1.10
N VAL A 44 -3.18 7.45 -2.34
CA VAL A 44 -4.50 7.02 -2.80
C VAL A 44 -4.58 5.50 -2.86
N GLU A 45 -3.57 4.80 -3.38
CA GLU A 45 -3.54 3.34 -3.42
C GLU A 45 -3.44 2.72 -2.01
N GLU A 46 -2.74 3.36 -1.07
CA GLU A 46 -2.71 2.98 0.34
C GLU A 46 -4.05 3.24 1.06
N SER A 47 -4.71 4.36 0.79
CA SER A 47 -6.05 4.65 1.33
C SER A 47 -7.14 3.75 0.72
N MET A 48 -6.96 3.29 -0.52
CA MET A 48 -7.84 2.29 -1.15
C MET A 48 -7.57 0.86 -0.64
N SER A 49 -6.37 0.60 -0.11
CA SER A 49 -5.97 -0.70 0.44
C SER A 49 -6.05 -0.81 1.96
N SER A 50 -6.38 0.28 2.65
CA SER A 50 -6.68 0.34 4.08
C SER A 50 -8.14 0.73 4.30
N HIS A 51 -8.90 -0.12 5.00
CA HIS A 51 -10.21 0.25 5.49
C HIS A 51 -10.06 0.95 6.85
N PRO A 52 -10.91 1.94 7.18
CA PRO A 52 -10.92 2.52 8.52
C PRO A 52 -11.08 1.38 9.52
N CYS A 53 -10.09 1.24 10.39
CA CYS A 53 -10.03 0.15 11.37
C CYS A 53 -10.76 0.53 12.67
N VAL A 54 -11.38 1.71 12.68
CA VAL A 54 -12.21 2.25 13.74
C VAL A 54 -13.65 2.20 13.27
N PHE A 55 -14.53 1.75 14.15
CA PHE A 55 -15.96 1.80 13.95
C PHE A 55 -16.67 2.46 15.12
N GLU A 56 -17.59 3.35 14.78
CA GLU A 56 -18.47 4.04 15.71
C GLU A 56 -19.92 3.52 15.56
N HIS A 57 -20.47 2.90 16.61
CA HIS A 57 -21.89 2.54 16.68
C HIS A 57 -22.67 3.58 17.45
N HIS A 58 -23.63 4.17 16.76
CA HIS A 58 -24.67 4.96 17.38
C HIS A 58 -25.84 4.05 17.78
N SER A 59 -25.93 3.74 19.07
CA SER A 59 -27.07 3.00 19.62
C SER A 59 -28.30 3.90 19.64
N LYS A 60 -29.23 3.67 18.71
CA LYS A 60 -30.50 4.42 18.66
C LYS A 60 -31.35 4.26 19.92
N SER A 61 -31.22 3.13 20.63
CA SER A 61 -32.04 2.83 21.80
C SER A 61 -31.56 3.49 23.09
N THR A 62 -30.25 3.77 23.21
CA THR A 62 -29.67 4.35 24.43
C THR A 62 -29.05 5.73 24.22
N GLY A 63 -28.95 6.20 22.98
CA GLY A 63 -28.26 7.46 22.64
C GLY A 63 -26.74 7.42 22.85
N ASN A 64 -26.19 6.26 23.24
CA ASN A 64 -24.77 6.09 23.47
C ASN A 64 -24.03 5.84 22.16
N VAL A 65 -22.82 6.34 22.11
CA VAL A 65 -21.82 6.06 21.08
C VAL A 65 -20.86 5.02 21.62
N TYR A 66 -20.57 4.00 20.83
CA TYR A 66 -19.59 2.97 21.15
C TYR A 66 -18.55 2.91 20.04
N ASP A 67 -17.28 3.02 20.41
CA ASP A 67 -16.17 2.97 19.46
C ASP A 67 -15.42 1.65 19.62
N TRP A 68 -15.22 0.95 18.51
CA TRP A 68 -14.32 -0.20 18.43
C TRP A 68 -13.19 0.16 17.50
N ASP A 69 -11.99 0.20 18.06
CA ASP A 69 -10.76 0.46 17.31
C ASP A 69 -9.93 -0.82 17.22
N LEU A 70 -9.86 -1.39 16.02
CA LEU A 70 -9.01 -2.53 15.68
C LEU A 70 -7.65 -2.10 15.11
N SER A 71 -7.35 -0.80 15.04
CA SER A 71 -6.10 -0.29 14.48
C SER A 71 -4.86 -0.82 15.22
N GLN A 72 -4.98 -1.18 16.49
CA GLN A 72 -3.90 -1.82 17.25
C GLN A 72 -3.58 -3.24 16.76
N LEU A 73 -4.55 -3.91 16.15
CA LEU A 73 -4.38 -5.23 15.52
C LEU A 73 -3.98 -5.12 14.05
N GLN A 74 -3.97 -3.93 13.47
CA GLN A 74 -3.50 -3.74 12.10
C GLN A 74 -1.97 -3.73 12.10
N ASN A 75 -1.38 -4.72 11.44
CA ASN A 75 0.06 -4.72 11.19
C ASN A 75 0.37 -3.83 9.97
N SER A 76 1.36 -2.96 10.10
CA SER A 76 1.81 -2.10 9.01
C SER A 76 3.33 -1.96 9.01
N ASN A 77 3.90 -1.68 7.84
CA ASN A 77 5.34 -1.42 7.70
C ASN A 77 5.80 -0.26 8.59
N GLU A 78 4.95 0.75 8.83
CA GLU A 78 5.24 1.90 9.68
C GLU A 78 5.28 1.56 11.17
N LYS A 79 4.37 0.68 11.63
CA LYS A 79 4.34 0.21 13.03
C LYS A 79 5.46 -0.78 13.34
N CYS A 80 6.15 -1.25 12.32
CA CYS A 80 7.06 -2.36 12.40
C CYS A 80 8.52 -1.93 12.29
N THR A 81 9.14 -1.74 13.45
CA THR A 81 10.54 -1.29 13.58
C THR A 81 11.57 -2.43 13.49
N THR A 82 11.14 -3.70 13.40
CA THR A 82 12.03 -4.87 13.34
C THR A 82 11.64 -5.86 12.23
N ARG A 83 12.62 -6.66 11.78
CA ARG A 83 12.54 -7.67 10.69
C ARG A 83 11.47 -8.77 10.87
N HIS A 84 10.62 -8.70 11.90
CA HIS A 84 9.64 -9.73 12.24
C HIS A 84 8.18 -9.25 12.14
N CYS A 85 7.93 -8.18 11.39
CA CYS A 85 6.57 -7.82 11.03
C CYS A 85 5.98 -8.83 10.06
N ARG A 86 5.16 -9.73 10.58
CA ARG A 86 4.46 -10.73 9.78
C ARG A 86 2.96 -10.46 9.85
N ASP A 87 2.30 -10.77 8.74
CA ASP A 87 0.85 -10.91 8.75
C ASP A 87 0.46 -12.00 9.75
N TYR A 88 -0.78 -11.95 10.24
CA TYR A 88 -1.29 -13.03 11.09
C TYR A 88 -1.32 -14.31 10.27
N SER A 89 -0.98 -15.43 10.91
CA SER A 89 -1.11 -16.73 10.30
C SER A 89 -1.90 -17.71 11.16
N LEU A 90 -2.67 -18.56 10.50
CA LEU A 90 -3.42 -19.64 11.10
C LEU A 90 -3.21 -20.90 10.27
N THR A 91 -3.02 -22.05 10.92
CA THR A 91 -2.88 -23.34 10.23
C THR A 91 -4.06 -24.24 10.58
N ARG A 92 -4.66 -24.88 9.56
CA ARG A 92 -5.75 -25.84 9.71
C ARG A 92 -5.49 -27.05 8.81
N GLY A 93 -5.00 -28.14 9.40
CA GLY A 93 -4.53 -29.28 8.61
C GLY A 93 -3.34 -28.87 7.75
N ASP A 94 -3.41 -29.16 6.46
CA ASP A 94 -2.38 -28.79 5.47
C ASP A 94 -2.58 -27.38 4.88
N GLU A 95 -3.63 -26.67 5.31
CA GLU A 95 -3.93 -25.31 4.86
C GLU A 95 -3.29 -24.28 5.79
N VAL A 96 -2.64 -23.26 5.21
CA VAL A 96 -2.11 -22.10 5.93
C VAL A 96 -2.82 -20.84 5.44
N PHE A 97 -3.32 -20.05 6.38
CA PHE A 97 -4.01 -18.80 6.13
C PHE A 97 -3.12 -17.65 6.59
N PHE A 98 -2.89 -16.67 5.72
CA PHE A 98 -2.18 -15.44 6.01
C PHE A 98 -3.14 -14.27 5.86
N PHE A 99 -3.27 -13.40 6.84
CA PHE A 99 -4.21 -12.29 6.77
C PHE A 99 -3.77 -11.10 7.62
N ASN A 100 -4.33 -9.94 7.34
CA ASN A 100 -4.14 -8.74 8.12
C ASN A 100 -5.51 -8.11 8.47
N ILE A 101 -5.55 -7.29 9.52
CA ILE A 101 -6.77 -6.69 10.02
C ILE A 101 -6.92 -5.30 9.42
N CYS A 102 -8.06 -5.04 8.76
CA CYS A 102 -8.39 -3.79 8.06
C CYS A 102 -7.41 -3.34 6.96
N ARG A 103 -6.47 -4.18 6.54
CA ARG A 103 -5.51 -3.89 5.49
C ARG A 103 -5.25 -5.13 4.64
N ASN A 104 -4.80 -4.92 3.42
CA ASN A 104 -4.16 -5.99 2.67
C ASN A 104 -2.93 -6.55 3.41
N THR A 105 -2.59 -7.80 3.15
CA THR A 105 -1.38 -8.41 3.72
C THR A 105 -0.14 -7.65 3.26
N MET A 106 0.82 -7.52 4.19
CA MET A 106 2.08 -6.86 3.93
C MET A 106 2.96 -7.73 3.03
N ASN A 107 3.02 -9.03 3.35
CA ASN A 107 3.81 -10.02 2.65
C ASN A 107 2.93 -10.96 1.83
N LEU A 108 3.50 -11.45 0.73
CA LEU A 108 2.89 -12.49 -0.09
C LEU A 108 3.51 -13.83 0.32
N PRO A 109 2.69 -14.88 0.54
CA PRO A 109 3.21 -16.22 0.80
C PRO A 109 4.11 -16.72 -0.35
N ASP A 110 5.13 -17.51 -0.01
CA ASP A 110 6.10 -18.02 -0.99
C ASP A 110 5.43 -18.86 -2.08
N GLU A 111 4.37 -19.60 -1.73
CA GLU A 111 3.56 -20.39 -2.65
C GLU A 111 2.86 -19.50 -3.69
N CYS A 112 2.40 -18.32 -3.30
CA CYS A 112 1.82 -17.35 -4.23
C CYS A 112 2.89 -16.81 -5.18
N ILE A 113 4.08 -16.50 -4.67
CA ILE A 113 5.22 -16.02 -5.47
C ILE A 113 5.64 -17.08 -6.48
N ALA A 114 5.74 -18.33 -6.05
CA ALA A 114 6.11 -19.46 -6.89
C ALA A 114 5.08 -19.71 -8.02
N LEU A 115 3.79 -19.59 -7.72
CA LEU A 115 2.70 -19.82 -8.69
C LEU A 115 2.67 -18.74 -9.79
N TYR A 116 2.75 -17.46 -9.41
CA TYR A 116 2.63 -16.34 -10.35
C TYR A 116 3.94 -15.95 -11.02
N LYS A 117 5.09 -16.40 -10.50
CA LYS A 117 6.47 -16.10 -10.94
C LYS A 117 6.89 -14.63 -10.86
N ASP A 118 5.93 -13.71 -10.85
CA ASP A 118 6.09 -12.27 -10.77
C ASP A 118 5.20 -11.72 -9.64
N PRO A 119 5.78 -11.28 -8.51
CA PRO A 119 5.04 -10.74 -7.38
C PRO A 119 4.14 -9.55 -7.71
N SER A 120 4.48 -8.76 -8.75
CA SER A 120 3.70 -7.58 -9.15
C SER A 120 2.35 -7.94 -9.75
N LYS A 121 2.20 -9.18 -10.24
CA LYS A 121 0.96 -9.70 -10.83
C LYS A 121 0.03 -10.35 -9.81
N ILE A 122 0.50 -10.52 -8.57
CA ILE A 122 -0.29 -11.13 -7.50
C ILE A 122 -1.25 -10.07 -6.96
N PRO A 123 -2.58 -10.26 -7.09
CA PRO A 123 -3.53 -9.25 -6.65
C PRO A 123 -3.51 -9.14 -5.13
N ARG A 124 -3.09 -7.98 -4.59
CA ARG A 124 -3.11 -7.69 -3.15
C ARG A 124 -4.49 -7.97 -2.57
N GLY A 125 -4.53 -8.59 -1.40
CA GLY A 125 -5.77 -8.95 -0.71
C GLY A 125 -5.63 -8.89 0.80
N ILE A 126 -6.76 -8.94 1.52
CA ILE A 126 -6.81 -8.96 2.99
C ILE A 126 -6.22 -10.26 3.56
N GLY A 127 -6.18 -11.31 2.76
CA GLY A 127 -5.55 -12.58 3.11
C GLY A 127 -5.40 -13.53 1.93
N TYR A 128 -4.60 -14.57 2.18
CA TYR A 128 -4.34 -15.68 1.28
C TYR A 128 -4.45 -16.99 2.04
N GLN A 129 -4.95 -18.00 1.36
CA GLN A 129 -4.91 -19.39 1.78
C GLN A 129 -3.91 -20.12 0.89
N THR A 130 -2.99 -20.87 1.49
CA THR A 130 -2.07 -21.76 0.78
C THR A 130 -2.32 -23.21 1.19
N ALA A 131 -2.26 -24.12 0.22
CA ALA A 131 -2.37 -25.56 0.43
C ALA A 131 -1.74 -26.27 -0.77
N ASP A 132 -0.89 -27.28 -0.54
CA ASP A 132 -0.30 -28.13 -1.58
C ASP A 132 0.31 -27.38 -2.78
N GLY A 133 0.97 -26.25 -2.53
CA GLY A 133 1.59 -25.43 -3.58
C GLY A 133 0.61 -24.56 -4.39
N VAL A 134 -0.66 -24.51 -3.99
CA VAL A 134 -1.67 -23.61 -4.53
C VAL A 134 -1.85 -22.42 -3.59
N CYS A 135 -2.15 -21.25 -4.17
CA CYS A 135 -2.44 -20.03 -3.43
C CYS A 135 -3.79 -19.43 -3.89
N TYR A 136 -4.66 -19.16 -2.92
CA TYR A 136 -5.98 -18.57 -3.13
C TYR A 136 -6.08 -17.24 -2.40
N LYS A 137 -6.49 -16.18 -3.10
CA LYS A 137 -6.82 -14.89 -2.50
C LYS A 137 -8.17 -15.00 -1.78
N MET A 138 -8.21 -14.63 -0.50
CA MET A 138 -9.43 -14.74 0.32
C MET A 138 -10.38 -13.55 0.18
N GLY A 139 -9.88 -12.39 -0.25
CA GLY A 139 -10.70 -11.20 -0.44
C GLY A 139 -9.88 -9.92 -0.52
N ASP A 140 -10.59 -8.81 -0.67
CA ASP A 140 -10.04 -7.46 -0.70
C ASP A 140 -10.42 -6.71 0.57
N ALA A 141 -9.47 -5.96 1.16
CA ALA A 141 -9.79 -5.10 2.30
C ALA A 141 -10.86 -4.05 1.93
N SER A 142 -10.87 -3.57 0.68
CA SER A 142 -11.88 -2.64 0.17
C SER A 142 -13.32 -3.16 0.15
N ARG A 143 -13.47 -4.49 0.22
CA ARG A 143 -14.76 -5.20 0.24
C ARG A 143 -15.03 -5.89 1.57
N ALA A 144 -14.14 -5.72 2.55
CA ALA A 144 -14.36 -6.24 3.89
C ALA A 144 -15.66 -5.66 4.44
N ARG A 145 -16.39 -6.48 5.19
CA ARG A 145 -17.61 -6.11 5.92
C ARG A 145 -17.51 -6.79 7.26
N TRP A 146 -17.96 -6.13 8.31
CA TRP A 146 -18.01 -6.74 9.63
C TRP A 146 -19.36 -6.41 10.28
N SER A 147 -19.78 -7.22 11.24
CA SER A 147 -21.06 -7.02 11.93
C SER A 147 -20.88 -7.31 13.40
N LEU A 148 -21.41 -6.44 14.24
CA LEU A 148 -21.53 -6.74 15.66
C LEU A 148 -22.62 -7.79 15.83
N LEU A 149 -22.23 -9.01 16.16
CA LEU A 149 -23.14 -10.09 16.51
C LEU A 149 -23.61 -9.95 17.96
N ASP A 150 -24.20 -8.79 18.28
CA ASP A 150 -24.94 -8.58 19.51
C ASP A 150 -26.45 -8.71 19.21
N PRO A 151 -27.13 -9.78 19.69
CA PRO A 151 -28.57 -9.95 19.50
C PRO A 151 -29.41 -8.79 20.04
N ARG A 152 -28.87 -8.01 20.98
CA ARG A 152 -29.53 -6.85 21.57
C ARG A 152 -29.32 -5.58 20.74
N ARG A 153 -28.29 -5.53 19.90
CA ARG A 153 -27.83 -4.35 19.15
C ARG A 153 -27.17 -4.74 17.82
N PRO A 154 -27.93 -5.25 16.84
CA PRO A 154 -27.34 -5.65 15.56
C PRO A 154 -26.86 -4.41 14.79
N SER A 155 -25.57 -4.36 14.48
CA SER A 155 -24.98 -3.36 13.57
C SER A 155 -24.16 -4.05 12.48
N ARG A 156 -24.16 -3.45 11.28
CA ARG A 156 -23.33 -3.87 10.14
C ARG A 156 -22.47 -2.69 9.72
N GLY A 157 -21.17 -2.90 9.64
CA GLY A 157 -20.21 -1.98 9.07
C GLY A 157 -19.72 -2.43 7.71
N VAL A 158 -19.19 -1.46 6.97
CA VAL A 158 -18.37 -1.67 5.79
C VAL A 158 -16.94 -1.45 6.20
#